data_AF-A0A3M0HPF3-F1
#
_entry.id   AF-A0A3M0HPF3-F1
#
_cell.length_a   1.000
_cell.length_b   1.000
_cell.length_c   1.000
_cell.angle_alpha   90.00
_cell.angle_beta   90.00
_cell.angle_gamma   90.00
#
_symmetry.space_group_name_H-M   'P 1'
#
loop_
_entity.id
_entity.type
_entity.pdbx_description
1 polymer ?
#
loop_
_entity_poly.entity_id
_entity_poly.type
_entity_poly.pdbx_seq_one_letter_code
_entity_poly.pdbx_strand_id
1 'polypeptide(L)'
;MKMHGFPLCLGDPLDELSYGEYRSTPRLSRFNIQVLRAAFWAAKACRETRKALPVSGVNTEVRVPASLPIGSRRGVDAVLRRLSPTCLERSLVKQRWLASHGVDAEVVIGVRREDSDFTAHAWLDHETTEKLLVQYSIIHRLPAPSNNSTRK
;
A
#
# COMPACT_ATOMS: atom_id res chain seq x y z
N MET A 1 -27.37 -18.27 -17.72
CA MET A 1 -26.11 -17.98 -17.01
C MET A 1 -25.93 -16.47 -16.95
N LYS A 2 -26.29 -15.84 -15.81
CA LYS A 2 -26.02 -14.43 -15.55
C LYS A 2 -24.89 -14.37 -14.53
N MET A 3 -23.73 -13.84 -14.93
CA MET A 3 -22.68 -13.46 -14.00
C MET A 3 -23.14 -12.17 -13.31
N HIS A 4 -23.63 -12.29 -12.07
CA HIS A 4 -23.87 -11.14 -11.22
C HIS A 4 -22.55 -10.73 -10.59
N GLY A 5 -22.10 -9.53 -10.95
CA GLY A 5 -20.84 -8.93 -10.55
C GLY A 5 -20.67 -8.82 -9.05
N PHE A 6 -19.42 -8.96 -8.63
CA PHE A 6 -18.96 -8.58 -7.30
C PHE A 6 -19.22 -7.09 -7.08
N PRO A 7 -19.74 -6.68 -5.91
CA PRO A 7 -19.87 -5.27 -5.58
C PRO A 7 -18.47 -4.71 -5.34
N LEU A 8 -18.03 -3.83 -6.24
CA LEU A 8 -16.99 -2.86 -5.94
C LEU A 8 -17.54 -1.97 -4.82
N CYS A 9 -16.84 -1.93 -3.68
CA CYS A 9 -17.20 -1.15 -2.52
C CYS A 9 -17.54 0.30 -2.93
N LEU A 10 -18.80 0.68 -2.74
CA LEU A 10 -19.29 2.05 -2.79
C LEU A 10 -18.84 2.73 -1.49
N GLY A 11 -17.83 3.59 -1.56
CA GLY A 11 -17.54 4.60 -0.54
C GLY A 11 -18.16 5.94 -0.95
N ASP A 12 -19.08 6.45 -0.14
CA ASP A 12 -19.72 7.78 -0.25
C ASP A 12 -18.81 8.89 0.36
N PRO A 13 -19.09 10.19 0.13
CA PRO A 13 -18.09 11.14 -0.30
C PRO A 13 -17.72 12.18 0.76
N LEU A 14 -16.47 12.16 1.24
CA LEU A 14 -15.78 13.34 1.78
C LEU A 14 -14.29 13.25 1.41
N ASP A 15 -13.92 13.82 0.26
CA ASP A 15 -12.55 14.08 -0.22
C ASP A 15 -11.55 12.89 -0.20
N GLU A 16 -12.01 11.68 -0.53
CA GLU A 16 -11.09 10.60 -0.89
C GLU A 16 -10.48 10.89 -2.27
N LEU A 17 -9.17 11.14 -2.31
CA LEU A 17 -8.47 11.27 -3.59
C LEU A 17 -8.50 9.91 -4.28
N SER A 18 -9.07 9.88 -5.49
CA SER A 18 -9.06 8.65 -6.28
C SER A 18 -7.61 8.25 -6.57
N TYR A 19 -7.31 6.95 -6.58
CA TYR A 19 -5.99 6.46 -6.98
C TYR A 19 -5.58 6.98 -8.38
N GLY A 20 -6.54 7.22 -9.27
CA GLY A 20 -6.30 7.82 -10.59
C GLY A 20 -5.73 9.25 -10.50
N GLU A 21 -6.33 10.09 -9.65
CA GLU A 21 -5.89 11.47 -9.40
C GLU A 21 -4.53 11.51 -8.72
N TYR A 22 -4.37 10.67 -7.68
CA TYR A 22 -3.06 10.43 -7.06
C TYR A 22 -2.03 10.08 -8.13
N ARG A 23 -2.32 9.10 -8.99
CA ARG A 23 -1.41 8.63 -10.04
C ARG A 23 -1.07 9.74 -11.05
N SER A 24 -2.03 10.59 -11.40
CA SER A 24 -1.83 11.71 -12.34
C SER A 24 -0.96 12.85 -11.79
N THR A 25 -0.87 13.00 -10.46
CA THR A 25 -0.14 14.10 -9.83
C THR A 25 1.34 14.14 -10.25
N PRO A 26 1.87 15.29 -10.70
CA PRO A 26 3.26 15.41 -11.11
C PRO A 26 4.26 15.00 -10.02
N ARG A 27 5.31 14.28 -10.41
CA ARG A 27 6.39 13.90 -9.50
C ARG A 27 7.37 15.06 -9.32
N LEU A 28 7.78 15.31 -8.09
CA LEU A 28 8.84 16.28 -7.80
C LEU A 28 10.20 15.82 -8.35
N SER A 29 11.11 16.77 -8.52
CA SER A 29 12.49 16.50 -8.92
C SER A 29 13.18 15.57 -7.91
N ARG A 30 14.02 14.65 -8.41
CA ARG A 30 14.73 13.66 -7.57
C ARG A 30 15.62 14.26 -6.50
N PHE A 31 16.12 15.48 -6.71
CA PHE A 31 16.98 16.19 -5.76
C PHE A 31 16.22 17.15 -4.83
N ASN A 32 14.88 17.14 -4.88
CA ASN A 32 14.08 17.95 -3.97
C ASN A 32 14.16 17.39 -2.54
N ILE A 33 14.32 18.26 -1.55
CA ILE A 33 14.40 17.86 -0.14
C ILE A 33 13.18 17.06 0.35
N GLN A 34 11.98 17.35 -0.17
CA GLN A 34 10.77 16.60 0.16
C GLN A 34 10.82 15.17 -0.36
N VAL A 35 11.43 14.95 -1.53
CA VAL A 35 11.68 13.60 -2.06
C VAL A 35 12.67 12.84 -1.17
N LEU A 36 13.72 13.51 -0.69
CA LEU A 36 14.67 12.91 0.25
C LEU A 36 14.01 12.57 1.59
N ARG A 37 13.14 13.44 2.11
CA ARG A 37 12.36 13.18 3.34
C ARG A 37 11.40 12.00 3.16
N ALA A 38 10.71 11.91 2.03
CA ALA A 38 9.85 10.79 1.69
C ALA A 38 10.64 9.47 1.57
N ALA A 39 11.83 9.51 0.94
CA ALA A 39 12.74 8.37 0.89
C ALA A 39 13.21 7.94 2.28
N PHE A 40 13.65 8.88 3.12
CA PHE A 40 14.08 8.59 4.48
C PHE A 40 12.95 7.96 5.31
N TRP A 41 11.73 8.51 5.22
CA TRP A 41 10.57 7.93 5.85
C TRP A 41 10.32 6.50 5.37
N ALA A 42 10.30 6.25 4.05
CA ALA A 42 10.07 4.91 3.50
C ALA A 42 11.13 3.91 3.96
N ALA A 43 12.40 4.32 4.06
CA ALA A 43 13.47 3.45 4.52
C ALA A 43 13.29 3.06 5.99
N LYS A 44 12.89 4.03 6.83
CA LYS A 44 12.59 3.80 8.24
C LYS A 44 11.35 2.92 8.41
N ALA A 45 10.27 3.24 7.69
CA ALA A 45 9.02 2.48 7.69
C ALA A 45 9.25 1.02 7.29
N CYS A 46 10.03 0.74 6.24
CA CYS A 46 10.39 -0.63 5.86
C CYS A 46 11.15 -1.36 6.96
N ARG A 47 12.14 -0.70 7.60
CA ARG A 47 12.92 -1.31 8.68
C ARG A 47 12.07 -1.62 9.91
N GLU A 48 11.18 -0.71 10.29
CA GLU A 48 10.27 -0.89 11.42
C GLU A 48 9.24 -1.99 11.12
N THR A 49 8.62 -1.95 9.94
CA THR A 49 7.65 -2.98 9.49
C THR A 49 8.28 -4.36 9.49
N ARG A 50 9.49 -4.51 8.91
CA ARG A 50 10.22 -5.78 8.90
C ARG A 50 10.47 -6.35 10.29
N LYS A 51 10.80 -5.49 11.26
CA LYS A 51 11.04 -5.91 12.65
C LYS A 51 9.75 -6.27 13.39
N ALA A 52 8.65 -5.58 13.08
CA ALA A 52 7.37 -5.79 13.74
C ALA A 52 6.57 -6.98 13.18
N LEU A 53 6.74 -7.29 11.89
CA LEU A 53 5.99 -8.35 11.18
C LEU A 53 6.05 -9.72 11.88
N PRO A 54 7.21 -10.23 12.36
CA PRO A 54 7.26 -11.51 13.07
C PRO A 54 6.44 -11.56 14.36
N VAL A 55 6.18 -10.40 14.98
CA VAL A 55 5.47 -10.30 16.26
C VAL A 55 4.00 -9.97 16.06
N SER A 56 3.71 -9.01 15.19
CA SER A 56 2.35 -8.45 15.01
C SER A 56 1.61 -9.01 13.79
N GLY A 57 2.31 -9.73 12.91
CA GLY A 57 1.73 -10.29 11.69
C GLY A 57 1.09 -9.22 10.81
N VAL A 58 -0.08 -9.53 10.24
CA VAL A 58 -0.83 -8.62 9.36
C VAL A 58 -1.37 -7.37 10.05
N ASN A 59 -1.43 -7.36 11.39
CA ASN A 59 -1.84 -6.19 12.19
C ASN A 59 -0.69 -5.19 12.41
N THR A 60 0.43 -5.35 11.71
CA THR A 60 1.58 -4.46 11.82
C THR A 60 1.22 -3.05 11.36
N GLU A 61 1.26 -2.10 12.28
CA GLU A 61 1.06 -0.69 11.94
C GLU A 61 2.33 -0.08 11.35
N VAL A 62 2.19 0.53 10.17
CA VAL A 62 3.27 1.32 9.58
C VAL A 62 3.20 2.75 10.10
N ARG A 63 4.34 3.32 10.46
CA ARG A 63 4.49 4.71 10.90
C ARG A 63 3.94 5.70 9.86
N VAL A 64 3.12 6.65 10.33
CA VAL A 64 2.60 7.75 9.50
C VAL A 64 3.74 8.66 9.02
N PRO A 65 3.79 9.02 7.72
CA PRO A 65 4.75 10.01 7.23
C PRO A 65 4.47 11.39 7.82
N ALA A 66 5.49 12.24 7.90
CA ALA A 66 5.24 13.66 8.09
C ALA A 66 4.40 14.20 6.91
N SER A 67 3.69 15.31 7.09
CA SER A 67 2.99 15.98 5.99
C SER A 67 3.99 16.28 4.86
N LEU A 68 3.86 15.54 3.76
CA LEU A 68 4.75 15.56 2.61
C LEU A 68 3.90 15.68 1.35
N PRO A 69 4.35 16.43 0.32
CA PRO A 69 3.59 16.58 -0.91
C PRO A 69 3.42 15.23 -1.64
N ILE A 70 2.28 15.00 -2.27
CA ILE A 70 1.99 13.80 -3.08
C ILE A 70 3.09 13.51 -4.11
N GLY A 71 3.59 14.55 -4.78
CA GLY A 71 4.66 14.42 -5.77
C GLY A 71 5.99 13.88 -5.22
N SER A 72 6.19 13.87 -3.90
CA SER A 72 7.38 13.32 -3.25
C SER A 72 7.41 11.79 -3.19
N ARG A 73 6.32 11.11 -3.60
CA ARG A 73 6.21 9.64 -3.76
C ARG A 73 7.36 9.00 -4.53
N ARG A 74 8.04 9.76 -5.41
CA ARG A 74 9.25 9.32 -6.11
C ARG A 74 10.32 8.79 -5.14
N GLY A 75 10.45 9.39 -3.96
CA GLY A 75 11.39 8.96 -2.93
C GLY A 75 10.99 7.62 -2.32
N VAL A 76 9.70 7.45 -2.04
CA VAL A 76 9.12 6.18 -1.56
C VAL A 76 9.36 5.07 -2.58
N ASP A 77 8.98 5.29 -3.84
CA ASP A 77 9.17 4.34 -4.93
C ASP A 77 10.64 3.94 -5.10
N ALA A 78 11.56 4.90 -5.02
CA ALA A 78 12.99 4.67 -5.16
C ALA A 78 13.52 3.75 -4.04
N VAL A 79 13.09 3.97 -2.79
CA VAL A 79 13.50 3.15 -1.65
C VAL A 79 12.90 1.76 -1.72
N LEU A 80 11.60 1.64 -2.05
CA LEU A 80 10.95 0.33 -2.22
C LEU A 80 11.58 -0.48 -3.36
N ARG A 81 12.10 0.18 -4.40
CA ARG A 81 12.89 -0.48 -5.45
C ARG A 81 14.28 -0.88 -4.96
N ARG A 82 14.95 -0.04 -4.16
CA ARG A 82 16.34 -0.26 -3.72
C ARG A 82 16.47 -1.32 -2.63
N LEU A 83 15.52 -1.36 -1.70
CA LEU A 83 15.52 -2.29 -0.56
C LEU A 83 14.87 -3.63 -0.89
N SER A 84 14.13 -3.72 -2.00
CA SER A 84 13.38 -4.91 -2.42
C SER A 84 12.65 -5.62 -1.25
N PRO A 85 11.78 -4.90 -0.51
CA PRO A 85 11.02 -5.50 0.58
C PRO A 85 10.10 -6.61 0.07
N THR A 86 9.63 -7.45 1.00
CA THR A 86 8.64 -8.49 0.68
C THR A 86 7.35 -7.86 0.13
N CYS A 87 6.51 -8.67 -0.52
CA CYS A 87 5.22 -8.19 -1.06
C CYS A 87 4.35 -7.56 0.05
N LEU A 88 4.28 -8.19 1.22
CA LEU A 88 3.53 -7.66 2.37
C LEU A 88 4.14 -6.36 2.92
N GLU A 89 5.45 -6.32 3.15
CA GLU A 89 6.15 -5.10 3.61
C GLU A 89 5.91 -3.93 2.64
N ARG A 90 6.03 -4.18 1.34
CA ARG A 90 5.82 -3.17 0.29
C ARG A 90 4.39 -2.63 0.32
N SER A 91 3.41 -3.53 0.37
CA SER A 91 1.99 -3.18 0.29
C SER A 91 1.57 -2.40 1.54
N LEU A 92 2.00 -2.80 2.74
CA LEU A 92 1.73 -2.06 3.98
C LEU A 92 2.33 -0.65 3.95
N VAL A 93 3.59 -0.50 3.49
CA VAL A 93 4.25 0.82 3.43
C VAL A 93 3.58 1.71 2.39
N LYS A 94 3.22 1.19 1.22
CA LYS A 94 2.47 1.95 0.21
C LYS A 94 1.07 2.32 0.69
N GLN A 95 0.36 1.39 1.33
CA GLN A 95 -0.97 1.65 1.91
C GLN A 95 -0.91 2.83 2.86
N ARG A 96 0.06 2.85 3.78
CA ARG A 96 0.21 3.96 4.72
C ARG A 96 0.56 5.28 4.03
N TRP A 97 1.39 5.24 2.99
CA TRP A 97 1.69 6.43 2.19
C TRP A 97 0.43 6.99 1.52
N LEU A 98 -0.35 6.14 0.87
CA LEU A 98 -1.61 6.51 0.21
C LEU A 98 -2.64 7.04 1.19
N ALA A 99 -2.85 6.35 2.31
CA ALA A 99 -3.74 6.77 3.37
C ALA A 99 -3.37 8.18 3.86
N SER A 100 -2.08 8.46 4.10
CA SER A 100 -1.63 9.79 4.53
C SER A 100 -1.90 10.93 3.54
N HIS A 101 -2.34 10.60 2.34
CA HIS A 101 -2.70 11.53 1.27
C HIS A 101 -4.18 11.42 0.91
N GLY A 102 -5.02 10.82 1.77
CA GLY A 102 -6.45 10.69 1.55
C GLY A 102 -6.83 9.71 0.45
N VAL A 103 -5.92 8.80 0.06
CA VAL A 103 -6.22 7.73 -0.90
C VAL A 103 -6.48 6.46 -0.12
N ASP A 104 -7.73 6.00 -0.12
CA ASP A 104 -8.08 4.69 0.42
C ASP A 104 -7.51 3.59 -0.49
N ALA A 105 -6.89 2.59 0.13
CA ALA A 105 -6.31 1.44 -0.54
C ALA A 105 -6.32 0.26 0.43
N GLU A 106 -6.89 -0.86 0.01
CA GLU A 106 -6.83 -2.10 0.79
C GLU A 106 -5.56 -2.90 0.45
N VAL A 107 -4.95 -3.55 1.43
CA VAL A 107 -3.96 -4.60 1.15
C VAL A 107 -4.71 -5.93 1.00
N VAL A 108 -4.65 -6.49 -0.20
CA VAL A 108 -5.19 -7.81 -0.52
C VAL A 108 -4.11 -8.85 -0.35
N ILE A 109 -4.40 -9.93 0.38
CA ILE A 109 -3.50 -11.07 0.56
C ILE A 109 -4.14 -12.29 -0.10
N GLY A 110 -3.43 -12.83 -1.07
CA GLY A 110 -3.80 -14.04 -1.79
C GLY A 110 -2.77 -15.13 -1.65
N VAL A 111 -3.22 -16.36 -1.80
CA VAL A 111 -2.38 -17.55 -1.79
C VAL A 111 -2.66 -18.36 -3.04
N ARG A 112 -1.61 -19.01 -3.56
CA ARG A 112 -1.75 -19.98 -4.64
C ARG A 112 -0.99 -21.23 -4.28
N ARG A 113 -1.49 -22.36 -4.77
CA ARG A 113 -0.83 -23.66 -4.65
C ARG A 113 -0.53 -24.15 -6.06
N GLU A 114 0.73 -24.45 -6.31
CA GLU A 114 1.20 -25.03 -7.57
C GLU A 114 1.94 -26.31 -7.17
N ASP A 115 1.34 -27.46 -7.47
CA ASP A 115 1.77 -28.78 -7.00
C ASP A 115 1.98 -28.86 -5.47
N SER A 116 3.24 -28.99 -5.04
CA SER A 116 3.67 -29.01 -3.64
C SER A 116 4.00 -27.61 -3.07
N ASP A 117 4.07 -26.59 -3.90
CA ASP A 117 4.56 -25.26 -3.50
C ASP A 117 3.40 -24.34 -3.12
N PHE A 118 3.50 -23.75 -1.94
CA PHE A 118 2.58 -22.74 -1.44
C PHE A 118 3.22 -21.36 -1.56
N THR A 119 2.60 -20.47 -2.35
CA THR A 119 3.08 -19.10 -2.53
C THR A 119 2.05 -18.10 -2.06
N ALA A 120 2.43 -17.25 -1.10
CA ALA A 120 1.63 -16.10 -0.67
C ALA A 120 2.07 -14.83 -1.41
N HIS A 121 1.10 -13.99 -1.76
CA HIS A 121 1.33 -12.69 -2.38
C HIS A 121 0.42 -11.64 -1.74
N ALA A 122 0.94 -10.42 -1.63
CA ALA A 122 0.18 -9.27 -1.12
C ALA A 122 0.34 -8.09 -2.07
N TRP A 123 -0.77 -7.46 -2.43
CA TRP A 123 -0.84 -6.31 -3.34
C TRP A 123 -1.86 -5.30 -2.83
N LEU A 124 -1.85 -4.09 -3.37
CA LEU A 124 -2.93 -3.13 -3.11
C LEU A 124 -4.11 -3.39 -4.04
N ASP A 125 -5.33 -3.19 -3.58
CA ASP A 125 -6.56 -3.37 -4.35
C ASP A 125 -6.54 -2.72 -5.74
N HIS A 126 -6.03 -1.50 -5.85
CA HIS A 126 -5.87 -0.79 -7.13
C HIS A 126 -4.78 -1.38 -8.06
N GLU A 127 -3.94 -2.30 -7.55
CA GLU A 127 -2.99 -3.11 -8.33
C GLU A 127 -3.60 -4.46 -8.77
N THR A 128 -4.85 -4.75 -8.39
CA THR A 128 -5.54 -5.98 -8.78
C THR A 128 -5.69 -6.05 -10.29
N THR A 129 -5.28 -7.18 -10.85
CA THR A 129 -5.43 -7.51 -12.27
C THR A 129 -6.20 -8.82 -12.40
N GLU A 130 -6.83 -9.07 -13.55
CA GLU A 130 -7.49 -10.35 -13.84
C GLU A 130 -6.54 -11.53 -13.61
N LYS A 131 -5.27 -11.39 -13.99
CA LYS A 131 -4.23 -12.40 -13.77
C LYS A 131 -4.06 -12.72 -12.28
N LEU A 132 -4.06 -11.73 -11.40
CA LEU A 132 -3.94 -11.96 -9.95
C LEU A 132 -5.15 -12.69 -9.40
N LEU A 133 -6.36 -12.31 -9.84
CA LEU A 133 -7.62 -12.94 -9.40
C LEU A 133 -7.74 -14.39 -9.86
N VAL A 134 -7.21 -14.73 -11.04
CA VAL A 134 -7.18 -16.11 -11.54
C VAL A 134 -6.12 -16.95 -10.83
N GLN A 135 -4.96 -16.36 -10.53
CA GLN A 135 -3.82 -17.11 -9.98
C GLN A 135 -3.86 -17.29 -8.47
N TYR A 136 -4.47 -16.36 -7.74
CA TYR A 136 -4.46 -16.34 -6.28
C TYR A 136 -5.87 -16.40 -5.72
N SER A 137 -6.09 -17.30 -4.76
CA SER A 137 -7.26 -17.28 -3.90
C SER A 137 -7.06 -16.23 -2.81
N ILE A 138 -7.93 -15.22 -2.77
CA ILE A 138 -7.88 -14.16 -1.75
C ILE A 138 -8.33 -14.75 -0.41
N ILE A 139 -7.49 -14.61 0.61
CA ILE A 139 -7.78 -15.10 1.97
C ILE A 139 -7.96 -13.96 2.97
N HIS A 140 -7.46 -12.76 2.66
CA HIS A 140 -7.53 -11.64 3.58
C HIS A 140 -7.50 -10.29 2.85
N ARG A 141 -8.15 -9.30 3.44
CA ARG A 141 -8.11 -7.88 3.04
C ARG A 141 -7.88 -7.04 4.28
N LEU A 142 -6.91 -6.15 4.22
CA LEU A 142 -6.65 -5.16 5.27
C LEU A 142 -7.17 -3.82 4.79
N PRO A 143 -8.15 -3.20 5.48
CA PRO A 143 -8.66 -1.89 5.11
C PRO A 143 -7.58 -0.82 5.24
N ALA A 144 -7.74 0.34 4.60
CA ALA A 144 -6.81 1.43 4.84
C ALA A 144 -6.77 1.81 6.33
N PRO A 145 -5.59 2.12 6.86
CA PRO A 145 -5.49 2.57 8.22
C PRO A 145 -6.07 3.98 8.34
N SER A 146 -6.92 4.19 9.34
CA SER A 146 -7.46 5.54 9.61
C SER A 146 -6.32 6.55 9.82
N ASN A 147 -6.51 7.76 9.31
CA ASN A 147 -5.57 8.89 9.48
C ASN A 147 -5.65 9.54 10.86
N ASN A 148 -6.34 8.92 11.81
CA ASN A 148 -6.49 9.41 13.18
C ASN A 148 -5.17 9.25 13.96
N SER A 149 -4.17 10.02 13.56
CA SER A 149 -3.17 10.53 14.46
C SER A 149 -3.90 11.42 15.45
N THR A 150 -4.13 10.86 16.62
CA THR A 150 -4.67 11.52 17.82
C THR A 150 -4.05 12.91 17.95
N ARG A 151 -4.88 13.96 17.78
CA ARG A 151 -4.65 15.24 18.46
C ARG A 151 -4.51 14.92 19.95
N LYS A 152 -3.32 15.03 20.48
CA LYS A 152 -3.09 15.30 21.91
C LYS A 152 -2.13 16.46 22.00
#